data_AF-A0A084STM5-F1
#
_entry.id   AF-A0A084STM5-F1
#
_cell.length_a   1.000
_cell.length_b   1.000
_cell.length_c   1.000
_cell.angle_alpha   90.00
_cell.angle_beta   90.00
_cell.angle_gamma   90.00
#
_symmetry.space_group_name_H-M   'P 1'
#
loop_
_entity.id
_entity.type
_entity.pdbx_description
1 polymer ?
#
loop_
_entity_poly.entity_id
_entity_poly.type
_entity_poly.pdbx_seq_one_letter_code
_entity_poly.pdbx_strand_id
1 'polypeptide(L)'
;MSPRHALPSLLALGAVTLPSLARAEVMDKVPLPWESHFILATGIVALACTLLAGRPRWVPVLLAGVLSCAWASLRFQDDLYDPFVGPAIRHELPSGTYLAYQWMVPLQALLPALITASYILARLLRRARSMSAA
;
A
#
# COMPACT_ATOMS: atom_id res chain seq x y z
N MET A 1 55.42 11.39 3.43
CA MET A 1 54.01 11.66 3.79
C MET A 1 53.45 10.41 4.45
N SER A 2 53.06 10.51 5.72
CA SER A 2 52.75 9.36 6.58
C SER A 2 51.42 8.69 6.19
N PRO A 3 51.36 7.37 5.98
CA PRO A 3 50.15 6.63 5.58
C PRO A 3 49.05 6.61 6.66
N ARG A 4 49.30 7.19 7.84
CA ARG A 4 48.39 7.18 8.99
C ARG A 4 47.17 8.10 8.85
N HIS A 5 47.17 9.02 7.88
CA HIS A 5 46.04 9.92 7.61
C HIS A 5 45.11 9.44 6.49
N ALA A 6 45.51 8.45 5.68
CA ALA A 6 44.68 7.94 4.58
C ALA A 6 43.54 7.03 5.07
N LEU A 7 43.79 6.29 6.16
CA LEU A 7 42.84 5.37 6.79
C LEU A 7 41.55 6.04 7.29
N PRO A 8 41.59 7.14 8.08
CA PRO A 8 40.38 7.82 8.50
C PRO A 8 39.63 8.48 7.34
N SER A 9 40.33 8.98 6.32
CA SER A 9 39.71 9.53 5.11
C SER A 9 38.98 8.47 4.28
N LEU A 10 39.56 7.27 4.15
CA LEU A 10 38.92 6.13 3.47
C LEU A 10 37.74 5.55 4.27
N LEU A 11 37.83 5.51 5.60
CA LEU A 11 36.71 5.13 6.46
C LEU A 11 35.58 6.16 6.42
N ALA A 12 35.91 7.46 6.37
CA ALA A 12 34.92 8.52 6.18
C ALA A 12 34.29 8.47 4.78
N LEU A 13 35.09 8.22 3.74
CA LEU A 13 34.57 8.01 2.38
C LEU A 13 33.63 6.81 2.35
N GLY A 14 34.06 5.67 2.92
CA GLY A 14 33.25 4.47 3.07
C GLY A 14 31.96 4.73 3.84
N ALA A 15 32.01 5.44 4.97
CA ALA A 15 30.81 5.78 5.75
C ALA A 15 29.85 6.73 5.01
N VAL A 16 30.34 7.54 4.06
CA VAL A 16 29.53 8.43 3.23
C VAL A 16 28.99 7.72 1.98
N THR A 17 29.74 6.77 1.41
CA THR A 17 29.37 6.06 0.17
C THR A 17 28.69 4.70 0.39
N LEU A 18 28.88 4.05 1.53
CA LEU A 18 28.18 2.81 1.90
C LEU A 18 26.66 3.02 2.03
N PRO A 19 26.15 4.10 2.66
CA PRO A 19 24.72 4.37 2.66
C PRO A 19 24.17 4.64 1.26
N SER A 20 24.97 5.24 0.36
CA SER A 20 24.53 5.52 -1.02
C SER A 20 24.53 4.27 -1.90
N LEU A 21 25.49 3.35 -1.72
CA LEU A 21 25.52 2.06 -2.42
C LEU A 21 24.43 1.12 -1.92
N ALA A 22 24.21 1.05 -0.59
CA ALA A 22 23.11 0.29 -0.01
C ALA A 22 21.73 0.86 -0.40
N ARG A 23 21.60 2.18 -0.54
CA ARG A 23 20.38 2.84 -1.05
C ARG A 23 20.09 2.48 -2.52
N ALA A 24 21.11 2.56 -3.38
CA ALA A 24 20.98 2.21 -4.79
C ALA A 24 20.62 0.73 -5.01
N GLU A 25 21.06 -0.17 -4.13
CA GLU A 25 20.75 -1.61 -4.21
C GLU A 25 19.31 -1.94 -3.77
N VAL A 26 18.69 -1.09 -2.95
CA VAL A 26 17.31 -1.26 -2.46
C VAL A 26 16.30 -0.95 -3.57
N MET A 27 16.52 0.07 -4.41
CA MET A 27 15.58 0.44 -5.49
C MET A 27 15.45 -0.59 -6.61
N ASP A 28 16.46 -1.42 -6.84
CA ASP A 28 16.40 -2.49 -7.84
C ASP A 28 15.53 -3.68 -7.38
N LYS A 29 15.00 -3.61 -6.14
CA LYS A 29 14.20 -4.67 -5.50
C LYS A 29 12.83 -4.22 -5.03
N VAL A 30 12.51 -2.92 -5.03
CA VAL A 30 11.19 -2.44 -4.58
C VAL A 30 10.17 -2.60 -5.71
N PRO A 31 9.16 -3.47 -5.56
CA PRO A 31 8.14 -3.66 -6.58
C PRO A 31 7.23 -2.43 -6.63
N LEU A 32 7.00 -1.90 -7.83
CA LEU A 32 6.23 -0.68 -8.02
C LEU A 32 4.72 -0.97 -7.90
N PRO A 33 3.91 -0.05 -7.36
CA PRO A 33 2.48 -0.32 -7.13
C PRO A 33 1.69 -0.50 -8.42
N TRP A 34 2.17 -0.02 -9.57
CA TRP A 34 1.55 -0.25 -10.89
C TRP A 34 1.99 -1.56 -11.55
N GLU A 35 2.76 -2.39 -10.88
CA GLU A 35 3.03 -3.73 -11.37
C GLU A 35 1.76 -4.56 -11.44
N SER A 36 1.69 -5.39 -12.48
CA SER A 36 0.52 -6.19 -12.82
C SER A 36 0.06 -7.08 -11.68
N HIS A 37 0.98 -7.60 -10.87
CA HIS A 37 0.65 -8.48 -9.75
C HIS A 37 -0.15 -7.75 -8.64
N PHE A 38 0.18 -6.48 -8.33
CA PHE A 38 -0.60 -5.69 -7.35
C PHE A 38 -1.97 -5.30 -7.88
N ILE A 39 -2.05 -4.94 -9.17
CA ILE A 39 -3.31 -4.60 -9.83
C ILE A 39 -4.24 -5.84 -9.84
N LEU A 40 -3.72 -7.00 -10.24
CA LEU A 40 -4.46 -8.25 -10.28
C LEU A 40 -4.91 -8.68 -8.87
N ALA A 41 -4.01 -8.64 -7.89
CA ALA A 41 -4.34 -9.04 -6.52
C ALA A 41 -5.42 -8.12 -5.92
N THR A 42 -5.29 -6.80 -6.09
CA THR A 42 -6.32 -5.83 -5.67
C THR A 42 -7.65 -6.09 -6.38
N GLY A 43 -7.61 -6.37 -7.68
CA GLY A 43 -8.81 -6.69 -8.47
C GLY A 43 -9.51 -7.96 -7.99
N ILE A 44 -8.77 -9.02 -7.68
CA ILE A 44 -9.31 -10.28 -7.15
C ILE A 44 -9.97 -10.05 -5.79
N VAL A 45 -9.31 -9.31 -4.89
CA VAL A 45 -9.87 -9.01 -3.56
C VAL A 45 -11.10 -8.11 -3.68
N ALA A 46 -11.08 -7.11 -4.54
CA ALA A 46 -12.24 -6.27 -4.83
C ALA A 46 -13.41 -7.10 -5.35
N LEU A 47 -13.17 -8.03 -6.28
CA LEU A 47 -14.18 -8.95 -6.80
C LEU A 47 -14.73 -9.90 -5.72
N ALA A 48 -13.87 -10.43 -4.86
CA ALA A 48 -14.32 -11.24 -3.72
C ALA A 48 -15.22 -10.43 -2.78
N CYS A 49 -14.85 -9.18 -2.49
CA CYS A 49 -15.62 -8.27 -1.65
C CYS A 49 -16.98 -7.93 -2.30
N THR A 50 -17.05 -7.65 -3.61
CA THR A 50 -18.35 -7.39 -4.28
C THR A 50 -19.27 -8.61 -4.22
N LEU A 51 -18.74 -9.81 -4.51
CA LEU A 51 -19.52 -11.05 -4.50
C LEU A 51 -20.05 -11.41 -3.12
N LEU A 52 -19.26 -11.15 -2.07
CA LEU A 52 -19.65 -11.36 -0.68
C LEU A 52 -20.64 -10.28 -0.19
N ALA A 53 -20.36 -9.01 -0.45
CA ALA A 53 -21.19 -7.89 -0.01
C ALA A 53 -22.56 -7.83 -0.72
N GLY A 54 -22.64 -8.37 -1.94
CA GLY A 54 -23.90 -8.50 -2.68
C GLY A 54 -24.88 -9.54 -2.13
N ARG A 55 -24.47 -10.37 -1.16
CA ARG A 55 -25.33 -11.43 -0.61
C ARG A 55 -26.40 -10.88 0.34
N PRO A 56 -27.59 -11.52 0.38
CA PRO A 56 -28.71 -11.07 1.22
C PRO A 56 -28.51 -11.34 2.71
N ARG A 57 -27.52 -12.13 3.13
CA ARG A 57 -27.23 -12.39 4.55
C ARG A 57 -26.20 -11.40 5.07
N TRP A 58 -26.15 -11.15 6.38
CA TRP A 58 -25.17 -10.22 6.97
C TRP A 58 -23.78 -10.85 7.16
N VAL A 59 -23.71 -12.16 7.47
CA VAL A 59 -22.45 -12.90 7.60
C VAL A 59 -21.48 -12.70 6.42
N PRO A 60 -21.88 -12.87 5.14
CA PRO A 60 -20.98 -12.65 4.02
C PRO A 60 -20.54 -11.19 3.87
N VAL A 61 -21.39 -10.22 4.26
CA VAL A 61 -21.00 -8.80 4.28
C VAL A 61 -19.93 -8.53 5.35
N LEU A 62 -20.05 -9.16 6.52
CA LEU A 62 -19.02 -9.08 7.56
C LEU A 62 -17.71 -9.71 7.10
N LEU A 63 -17.77 -10.87 6.40
CA LEU A 63 -16.60 -11.50 5.80
C LEU A 63 -15.93 -10.59 4.75
N ALA A 64 -16.70 -9.90 3.91
CA ALA A 64 -16.17 -8.90 3.00
C ALA A 64 -15.46 -7.76 3.76
N GLY A 65 -16.04 -7.32 4.88
CA GLY A 65 -15.43 -6.33 5.77
C GLY A 65 -14.07 -6.78 6.29
N VAL A 66 -14.01 -7.97 6.90
CA VAL A 66 -12.76 -8.56 7.41
C VAL A 66 -11.71 -8.70 6.31
N LEU A 67 -12.11 -9.22 5.14
CA LEU A 67 -11.22 -9.39 4.00
C LEU A 67 -10.67 -8.04 3.51
N SER A 68 -11.52 -7.02 3.42
CA SER A 68 -11.11 -5.68 2.99
C SER A 68 -10.14 -5.02 3.99
N CYS A 69 -10.37 -5.19 5.30
CA CYS A 69 -9.46 -4.72 6.33
C CYS A 69 -8.11 -5.45 6.28
N ALA A 70 -8.13 -6.79 6.15
CA ALA A 70 -6.92 -7.58 6.04
C ALA A 70 -6.08 -7.17 4.81
N TRP A 71 -6.73 -6.96 3.67
CA TRP A 71 -6.06 -6.45 2.46
C TRP A 71 -5.47 -5.06 2.66
N ALA A 72 -6.22 -4.14 3.27
CA ALA A 72 -5.72 -2.80 3.56
C ALA A 72 -4.49 -2.87 4.48
N SER A 73 -4.54 -3.67 5.55
CA SER A 73 -3.40 -3.88 6.44
C SER A 73 -2.16 -4.41 5.71
N LEU A 74 -2.33 -5.38 4.81
CA LEU A 74 -1.22 -5.90 3.99
C LEU A 74 -0.66 -4.83 3.05
N ARG A 75 -1.52 -4.02 2.42
CA ARG A 75 -1.06 -3.00 1.48
C ARG A 75 -0.42 -1.79 2.18
N PHE A 76 -0.79 -1.49 3.42
CA PHE A 76 -0.12 -0.47 4.24
C PHE A 76 1.20 -0.94 4.86
N GLN A 77 1.58 -2.22 4.70
CA GLN A 77 2.93 -2.72 5.00
C GLN A 77 3.91 -2.52 3.83
N ASP A 78 3.54 -1.73 2.81
CA ASP A 78 4.40 -1.39 1.69
C ASP A 78 5.66 -0.62 2.14
N ASP A 79 6.76 -0.84 1.41
CA ASP A 79 8.08 -0.25 1.67
C ASP A 79 8.06 1.30 1.71
N LEU A 80 7.07 1.94 1.09
CA LEU A 80 6.85 3.38 1.21
C LEU A 80 6.66 3.84 2.66
N TYR A 81 6.00 3.03 3.48
CA TYR A 81 5.68 3.33 4.88
C TYR A 81 6.72 2.81 5.86
N ASP A 82 7.71 2.05 5.38
CA ASP A 82 8.82 1.61 6.20
C ASP A 82 9.70 2.81 6.61
N PRO A 83 10.06 2.95 7.89
CA PRO A 83 10.82 4.09 8.39
C PRO A 83 12.26 4.14 7.86
N PHE A 84 12.81 3.03 7.38
CA PHE A 84 14.16 2.92 6.84
C PHE A 84 14.19 3.00 5.32
N VAL A 85 13.23 2.35 4.65
CA VAL A 85 13.15 2.30 3.18
C VAL A 85 12.42 3.52 2.61
N GLY A 86 11.30 3.93 3.21
CA GLY A 86 10.45 5.02 2.71
C GLY A 86 11.15 6.37 2.50
N PRO A 87 12.11 6.79 3.34
CA PRO A 87 12.93 7.99 3.07
C PRO A 87 13.84 7.83 1.85
N ALA A 88 14.37 6.64 1.57
CA ALA A 88 15.18 6.38 0.38
C ALA A 88 14.34 6.49 -0.90
N ILE A 89 13.15 5.87 -0.89
CA ILE A 89 12.17 5.95 -1.98
C ILE A 89 11.86 7.41 -2.36
N ARG A 90 11.69 8.28 -1.35
CA ARG A 90 11.42 9.73 -1.53
C ARG A 90 12.55 10.50 -2.20
N HIS A 91 13.80 10.12 -1.91
CA HIS A 91 14.97 10.82 -2.42
C HIS A 91 15.39 10.34 -3.82
N GLU A 92 15.08 9.09 -4.15
CA GLU A 92 15.55 8.45 -5.39
C GLU A 92 14.52 8.49 -6.52
N LEU A 93 13.22 8.49 -6.20
CA LEU A 93 12.19 8.58 -7.23
C LEU A 93 12.04 10.00 -7.77
N PRO A 94 11.84 10.15 -9.09
CA PRO A 94 11.35 11.41 -9.66
C PRO A 94 10.06 11.85 -8.96
N SER A 95 9.90 13.16 -8.72
CA SER A 95 8.79 13.71 -7.94
C SER A 95 7.41 13.27 -8.45
N GLY A 96 7.21 13.22 -9.77
CA GLY A 96 5.96 12.73 -10.37
C GLY A 96 5.68 11.25 -10.09
N THR A 97 6.72 10.41 -10.15
CA THR A 97 6.64 8.97 -9.88
C THR A 97 6.39 8.70 -8.40
N TYR A 98 7.04 9.45 -7.52
CA TYR A 98 6.79 9.40 -6.08
C TYR A 98 5.35 9.78 -5.73
N LEU A 99 4.81 10.85 -6.32
CA LEU A 99 3.41 11.24 -6.11
C LEU A 99 2.44 10.15 -6.57
N ALA A 100 2.69 9.55 -7.74
CA ALA A 100 1.88 8.44 -8.23
C ALA A 100 1.92 7.24 -7.27
N TYR A 101 3.13 6.90 -6.78
CA TYR A 101 3.32 5.84 -5.78
C TYR A 101 2.52 6.14 -4.50
N GLN A 102 2.69 7.35 -3.95
CA GLN A 102 2.06 7.80 -2.71
C GLN A 102 0.52 7.73 -2.77
N TRP A 103 -0.09 7.96 -3.94
CA TRP A 103 -1.54 7.89 -4.10
C TRP A 103 -2.04 6.50 -4.48
N MET A 104 -1.29 5.75 -5.28
CA MET A 104 -1.72 4.41 -5.72
C MET A 104 -1.78 3.41 -4.59
N VAL A 105 -0.83 3.43 -3.65
CA VAL A 105 -0.83 2.46 -2.55
C VAL A 105 -2.06 2.59 -1.65
N PRO A 106 -2.44 3.78 -1.13
CA PRO A 106 -3.70 3.96 -0.41
C PRO A 106 -4.92 3.60 -1.25
N LEU A 107 -4.92 3.94 -2.54
CA LEU A 107 -6.05 3.65 -3.42
C LEU A 107 -6.26 2.15 -3.57
N GLN A 108 -5.19 1.38 -3.78
CA GLN A 108 -5.24 -0.09 -3.84
C GLN A 108 -5.60 -0.71 -2.48
N ALA A 109 -5.10 -0.14 -1.39
CA ALA A 109 -5.40 -0.61 -0.03
C ALA A 109 -6.89 -0.46 0.30
N LEU A 110 -7.46 0.71 -0.04
CA LEU A 110 -8.80 1.10 0.37
C LEU A 110 -9.89 0.69 -0.61
N LEU A 111 -9.57 0.39 -1.86
CA LEU A 111 -10.57 0.05 -2.89
C LEU A 111 -11.56 -1.05 -2.44
N PRO A 112 -11.13 -2.20 -1.88
CA PRO A 112 -12.08 -3.23 -1.43
C PRO A 112 -12.93 -2.77 -0.24
N ALA A 113 -12.37 -1.92 0.63
CA ALA A 113 -13.09 -1.39 1.79
C ALA A 113 -14.16 -0.38 1.37
N LEU A 114 -13.85 0.50 0.41
CA LEU A 114 -14.81 1.45 -0.17
C LEU A 114 -15.96 0.73 -0.87
N ILE A 115 -15.65 -0.33 -1.63
CA ILE A 115 -16.67 -1.20 -2.23
C ILE A 115 -17.57 -1.77 -1.12
N THR A 116 -17.00 -2.42 -0.11
CA THR A 116 -17.77 -3.06 0.96
C THR A 116 -18.63 -2.05 1.71
N ALA A 117 -18.08 -0.88 2.03
CA ALA A 117 -18.79 0.22 2.68
C ALA A 117 -19.97 0.72 1.84
N SER A 118 -19.80 0.86 0.51
CA SER A 118 -20.87 1.28 -0.39
C SER A 118 -22.06 0.31 -0.37
N TYR A 119 -21.79 -1.00 -0.32
CA TYR A 119 -22.83 -2.03 -0.23
C TYR A 119 -23.56 -2.00 1.11
N ILE A 120 -22.82 -1.84 2.22
CA ILE A 120 -23.40 -1.68 3.56
C ILE A 120 -24.31 -0.45 3.58
N LEU A 121 -23.83 0.70 3.11
CA LEU A 121 -24.58 1.94 3.08
C LEU A 121 -25.86 1.82 2.24
N ALA A 122 -25.76 1.28 1.02
CA ALA A 122 -26.91 1.05 0.14
C ALA A 122 -27.94 0.10 0.77
N ARG A 123 -27.50 -0.86 1.58
CA ARG A 123 -28.37 -1.79 2.29
C ARG A 123 -29.07 -1.13 3.49
N LEU A 124 -28.36 -0.30 4.24
CA LEU A 124 -28.92 0.47 5.35
C LEU A 124 -29.97 1.49 4.85
N LEU A 125 -29.67 2.20 3.77
CA LEU A 125 -30.60 3.16 3.15
C LEU A 125 -31.89 2.47 2.66
N ARG A 126 -31.78 1.27 2.07
CA ARG A 126 -32.95 0.49 1.64
C ARG A 126 -33.83 0.07 2.83
N ARG A 127 -33.22 -0.36 3.94
CA ARG A 127 -33.96 -0.71 5.17
C ARG A 127 -34.66 0.50 5.80
N ALA A 128 -33.98 1.65 5.85
CA ALA A 128 -34.56 2.87 6.39
C ALA A 128 -35.80 3.31 5.58
N ARG A 129 -35.73 3.25 4.25
CA ARG A 129 -36.88 3.57 3.38
C ARG A 129 -38.06 2.63 3.58
N SER A 130 -37.82 1.32 3.77
CA SER A 130 -38.92 0.38 4.02
C SER A 130 -39.62 0.60 5.36
N MET A 131 -38.92 1.11 6.38
CA MET A 131 -39.52 1.40 7.68
C MET A 131 -40.30 2.72 7.70
N SER A 132 -39.95 3.69 6.85
CA SER A 132 -40.70 4.95 6.73
C SER A 132 -41.99 4.84 5.92
N ALA A 133 -42.19 3.74 5.19
CA ALA A 133 -43.33 3.51 4.31
C ALA A 133 -44.37 2.53 4.89
N ALA A 134 -44.10 1.95 6.06
CA ALA A 134 -44.98 1.08 6.82
C ALA A 134 -45.58 1.85 8.00
#